data_AF-A0A366D301-F1
#
_entry.id   AF-A0A366D301-F1
#
_cell.length_a   1.000
_cell.length_b   1.000
_cell.length_c   1.000
_cell.angle_alpha   90.00
_cell.angle_beta   90.00
_cell.angle_gamma   90.00
#
_symmetry.space_group_name_H-M   'P 1'
#
loop_
_entity.id
_entity.type
_entity.pdbx_description
1 polymer ?
#
loop_
_entity_poly.entity_id
_entity_poly.type
_entity_poly.pdbx_seq_one_letter_code
_entity_poly.pdbx_strand_id
1 'polypeptide(L)'
;MCDRSHMLIGELSRASGVPARLLRYYEEQGLLRPGRDGKGYRTYDPGAVDLVSRIRELLAAGRSTDDIRGLMPCPLDPGRWVSPARRR
;
A
#
# COMPACT_ATOMS: atom_id res chain seq x y z
N MET A 1 -20.45 -13.65 -4.14
CA MET A 1 -20.12 -12.21 -4.14
C MET A 1 -18.91 -12.00 -5.02
N CYS A 2 -19.06 -11.35 -6.17
CA CYS A 2 -17.90 -10.90 -6.94
C CYS A 2 -17.41 -9.60 -6.31
N ASP A 3 -16.25 -9.69 -5.66
CA ASP A 3 -15.54 -8.61 -4.98
C ASP A 3 -15.35 -7.41 -5.92
N ARG A 4 -15.95 -6.25 -5.59
CA ARG A 4 -15.85 -5.00 -6.37
C ARG A 4 -14.76 -4.07 -5.81
N SER A 5 -13.72 -4.60 -5.17
CA SER A 5 -12.76 -3.79 -4.43
C SER A 5 -11.31 -4.08 -4.84
N HIS A 6 -11.08 -4.62 -6.04
CA HIS A 6 -9.75 -4.96 -6.51
C HIS A 6 -9.35 -4.04 -7.69
N MET A 7 -8.53 -3.04 -7.39
CA MET A 7 -8.01 -2.05 -8.35
C MET A 7 -6.79 -2.59 -9.09
N LEU A 8 -6.60 -2.20 -10.35
CA LEU A 8 -5.33 -2.40 -11.06
C LEU A 8 -4.30 -1.35 -10.64
N ILE A 9 -3.01 -1.58 -10.97
CA ILE A 9 -1.94 -0.62 -10.65
C ILE A 9 -2.19 0.77 -11.27
N GLY A 10 -2.85 0.82 -12.44
CA GLY A 10 -3.22 2.08 -13.08
C GLY A 10 -4.34 2.81 -12.34
N GLU A 11 -5.29 2.08 -11.75
CA GLU A 11 -6.35 2.65 -10.92
C GLU A 11 -5.81 3.11 -9.58
N LEU A 12 -4.96 2.30 -8.93
CA LEU A 12 -4.25 2.70 -7.72
C LEU A 12 -3.38 3.94 -7.96
N SER A 13 -2.72 4.03 -9.12
CA SER A 13 -1.94 5.20 -9.51
C SER A 13 -2.79 6.47 -9.59
N ARG A 14 -3.98 6.38 -10.19
CA ARG A 14 -4.94 7.49 -10.26
C ARG A 14 -5.50 7.85 -8.88
N ALA A 15 -5.86 6.86 -8.08
CA ALA A 15 -6.47 7.05 -6.76
C ALA A 15 -5.48 7.63 -5.73
N SER A 16 -4.23 7.14 -5.73
CA SER A 16 -3.18 7.62 -4.81
C SER A 16 -2.41 8.85 -5.31
N GLY A 17 -2.59 9.24 -6.57
CA GLY A 17 -1.81 10.29 -7.23
C GLY A 17 -0.32 9.94 -7.37
N VAL A 18 0.03 8.66 -7.22
CA VAL A 18 1.42 8.17 -7.32
C VAL A 18 1.63 7.53 -8.68
N PRO A 19 2.71 7.87 -9.41
CA PRO A 19 2.99 7.23 -10.69
C PRO A 19 3.19 5.72 -10.52
N ALA A 20 2.63 4.93 -11.44
CA ALA A 20 2.74 3.46 -11.39
C ALA A 20 4.18 2.92 -11.27
N ARG A 21 5.17 3.67 -11.78
CA ARG A 21 6.60 3.34 -11.59
C ARG A 21 7.01 3.34 -10.11
N LEU A 22 6.53 4.28 -9.32
CA LEU A 22 6.84 4.37 -7.89
C LEU A 22 6.05 3.32 -7.09
N LEU A 23 4.83 2.99 -7.52
CA LEU A 23 4.09 1.86 -6.95
C LEU A 23 4.83 0.53 -7.15
N ARG A 24 5.39 0.29 -8.35
CA ARG A 24 6.25 -0.88 -8.60
C ARG A 24 7.49 -0.88 -7.72
N TYR A 25 8.11 0.28 -7.52
CA TYR A 25 9.23 0.41 -6.59
C TYR A 25 8.80 0.02 -5.16
N TYR A 26 7.65 0.47 -4.68
CA TYR A 26 7.14 0.04 -3.38
C TYR A 26 6.85 -1.46 -3.30
N GLU A 27 6.41 -2.10 -4.39
CA GLU A 27 6.32 -3.56 -4.47
C GLU A 27 7.69 -4.24 -4.35
N GLU A 28 8.68 -3.76 -5.09
CA GLU A 28 10.05 -4.28 -5.05
C GLU A 28 10.69 -4.14 -3.67
N GLN A 29 10.37 -3.06 -2.95
CA GLN A 29 10.81 -2.83 -1.57
C GLN A 29 9.97 -3.61 -0.53
N GLY A 30 8.93 -4.33 -0.96
CA GLY A 30 8.03 -5.09 -0.07
C GLY A 30 7.08 -4.23 0.77
N LEU A 31 6.93 -2.95 0.41
CA LEU A 31 6.02 -1.99 1.08
C LEU A 31 4.59 -2.07 0.54
N LEU A 32 4.41 -2.51 -0.69
CA LEU A 32 3.12 -2.70 -1.32
C LEU A 32 3.01 -4.14 -1.82
N ARG A 33 1.93 -4.84 -1.48
CA ARG A 33 1.73 -6.22 -1.90
C ARG A 33 0.51 -6.34 -2.81
N PRO A 34 0.67 -6.71 -4.08
CA PRO A 34 -0.48 -6.96 -4.93
C PRO A 34 -1.15 -8.27 -4.50
N GLY A 35 -2.47 -8.23 -4.40
CA GLY A 35 -3.29 -9.41 -4.52
C GLY A 35 -3.16 -10.02 -5.92
N ARG A 36 -3.52 -11.29 -6.05
CA ARG A 36 -3.70 -11.94 -7.34
C ARG A 36 -5.17 -12.27 -7.46
N ASP A 37 -5.82 -11.72 -8.49
CA ASP A 37 -7.15 -12.18 -8.86
C ASP A 37 -7.08 -13.61 -9.42
N GLY A 38 -8.19 -14.34 -9.42
CA GLY A 38 -8.29 -15.70 -9.96
C GLY A 38 -7.87 -15.82 -11.43
N LYS A 39 -7.75 -14.69 -12.14
CA LYS A 39 -7.28 -14.57 -13.52
C LYS A 39 -5.78 -14.29 -13.67
N GLY A 40 -5.03 -14.15 -12.57
CA GLY A 40 -3.59 -13.91 -12.58
C GLY A 40 -3.16 -12.45 -12.72
N TYR A 41 -4.12 -11.52 -12.73
CA TYR A 41 -3.82 -10.08 -12.70
C TYR A 41 -3.45 -9.61 -11.29
N ARG A 42 -2.59 -8.59 -11.22
CA ARG A 42 -2.27 -7.89 -9.97
C ARG A 42 -3.40 -6.96 -9.61
N THR A 43 -3.96 -7.16 -8.43
CA THR A 43 -5.02 -6.31 -7.88
C THR A 43 -4.60 -5.74 -6.55
N TYR A 44 -5.13 -4.57 -6.21
CA TYR A 44 -4.90 -3.89 -4.94
C TYR A 44 -6.24 -3.61 -4.29
N ASP A 45 -6.30 -3.85 -2.99
CA ASP A 45 -7.46 -3.48 -2.18
C ASP A 45 -7.57 -1.94 -2.12
N PRO A 46 -8.78 -1.34 -1.94
CA PRO A 46 -8.94 0.08 -1.66
C PRO A 46 -8.01 0.60 -0.55
N GLY A 47 -7.72 -0.20 0.49
CA GLY A 47 -6.79 0.16 1.56
C GLY A 47 -5.34 0.40 1.09
N ALA A 48 -4.98 -0.03 -0.13
CA ALA A 48 -3.69 0.29 -0.72
C ALA A 48 -3.49 1.79 -0.97
N VAL A 49 -4.56 2.57 -1.15
CA VAL A 49 -4.46 4.03 -1.34
C VAL A 49 -3.98 4.71 -0.06
N ASP A 50 -4.58 4.35 1.08
CA ASP A 50 -4.18 4.83 2.40
C ASP A 50 -2.74 4.41 2.74
N LEU A 51 -2.39 3.16 2.42
CA LEU A 51 -1.03 2.64 2.58
C LEU A 51 0.01 3.45 1.80
N VAL A 52 -0.27 3.71 0.51
CA VAL A 52 0.63 4.49 -0.36
C VAL A 52 0.77 5.93 0.16
N SER A 53 -0.33 6.54 0.60
CA SER A 53 -0.29 7.88 1.20
C SER A 53 0.62 7.91 2.44
N ARG A 54 0.51 6.89 3.32
CA ARG A 54 1.34 6.75 4.52
C ARG A 54 2.83 6.60 4.20
N ILE A 55 3.15 5.77 3.21
CA ILE A 55 4.53 5.57 2.76
C ILE A 55 5.12 6.91 2.33
N ARG A 56 4.36 7.73 1.59
CA ARG A 56 4.80 9.06 1.17
C ARG A 56 5.03 10.02 2.33
N GLU A 57 4.14 10.03 3.32
CA GLU A 57 4.32 10.86 4.52
C GLU A 57 5.59 10.50 5.28
N LEU A 58 5.87 9.20 5.43
CA LEU A 58 7.07 8.73 6.11
C LEU A 58 8.35 9.01 5.31
N LEU A 59 8.31 8.83 3.98
CA LEU A 59 9.42 9.22 3.11
C LEU A 59 9.68 10.73 3.15
N ALA A 60 8.61 11.55 3.18
CA ALA A 60 8.71 13.00 3.32
C ALA A 60 9.28 13.42 4.69
N ALA A 61 9.06 12.62 5.74
CA ALA A 61 9.69 12.78 7.05
C ALA A 61 11.17 12.33 7.10
N GLY A 62 11.76 11.95 5.95
CA GLY A 62 13.16 11.55 5.85
C GLY A 62 13.45 10.10 6.24
N ARG A 63 12.40 9.26 6.38
CA ARG A 63 12.59 7.83 6.64
C ARG A 63 12.96 7.09 5.36
N SER A 64 13.80 6.07 5.49
CA SER A 64 14.14 5.17 4.40
C SER A 64 13.06 4.11 4.22
N THR A 65 12.94 3.54 3.02
CA THR A 65 11.99 2.46 2.73
C THR A 65 12.18 1.24 3.63
N ASP A 66 13.41 0.93 4.05
CA ASP A 66 13.68 -0.17 4.98
C ASP A 66 13.17 0.12 6.41
N ASP A 67 13.30 1.36 6.88
CA ASP A 67 12.76 1.80 8.17
C ASP A 67 11.23 1.73 8.17
N ILE A 68 10.60 2.19 7.08
CA ILE A 68 9.15 2.10 6.87
C ILE A 68 8.69 0.65 6.89
N ARG A 69 9.43 -0.26 6.24
CA ARG A 69 9.15 -1.70 6.24
C ARG A 69 9.20 -2.29 7.65
N GLY A 70 10.17 -1.88 8.47
CA GLY A 70 10.29 -2.31 9.87
C GLY A 70 9.19 -1.74 10.79
N LEU A 71 8.65 -0.57 10.45
CA LEU A 71 7.53 0.06 11.16
C LEU A 71 6.15 -0.50 10.79
N MET A 72 6.03 -1.27 9.71
CA MET A 72 4.76 -1.89 9.33
C MET A 72 4.55 -3.18 10.14
N PRO A 73 3.54 -3.26 11.04
CA PRO A 73 3.21 -4.52 11.71
C PRO A 73 2.76 -5.53 10.66
N CYS A 74 3.39 -6.71 10.72
CA CYS A 74 3.15 -7.95 9.95
C CYS A 74 2.21 -7.85 8.72
N PRO A 75 2.71 -8.09 7.49
CA PRO A 75 1.98 -7.92 6.22
C PRO A 75 0.87 -8.96 5.94
N LEU A 76 0.32 -9.60 6.98
CA LEU A 76 -0.74 -10.61 6.89
C LEU A 76 -2.15 -10.03 7.00
N ASP A 77 -2.30 -8.73 7.28
CA ASP A 77 -3.60 -8.07 7.35
C ASP A 77 -3.57 -6.70 6.65
N PRO A 78 -3.83 -6.63 5.33
CA PRO A 78 -3.89 -5.36 4.60
C PRO A 78 -5.11 -4.48 4.96
N GLY A 79 -5.88 -4.82 6.00
CA GLY A 79 -7.11 -4.11 6.39
C GLY A 79 -7.12 -3.54 7.81
N ARG A 80 -6.13 -3.82 8.65
CA ARG A 80 -6.16 -3.45 10.07
C ARG A 80 -4.87 -2.78 10.52
N TRP A 81 -4.67 -1.56 10.04
CA TRP A 81 -3.78 -0.65 10.75
C TRP A 81 -4.51 -0.08 11.97
N VAL A 82 -4.15 -0.57 13.16
CA VAL A 82 -4.53 0.13 14.40
C VAL A 82 -3.75 1.43 14.42
N SER A 83 -4.46 2.56 14.35
CA SER A 83 -3.85 3.85 14.65
C SER A 83 -3.20 3.75 16.04
N PRO A 84 -1.90 4.03 16.22
CA PRO A 84 -1.43 4.30 17.57
C PRO A 84 -2.18 5.57 17.97
N ALA A 85 -3.14 5.37 18.87
CA ALA A 85 -3.90 6.45 19.46
C ALA A 85 -2.94 7.59 19.80
N ARG A 86 -3.27 8.80 19.32
CA ARG A 86 -2.72 10.04 19.87
C ARG A 86 -2.77 9.90 21.38
N ARG A 87 -1.62 9.75 22.03
CA ARG A 87 -1.53 9.86 23.48
C ARG A 87 -1.12 11.29 23.76
N ARG A 88 -2.16 12.04 24.17
CA ARG A 88 -2.24 13.24 25.01
C ARG A 88 -0.97 14.05 25.24
#